data_AF-A0A095UG20-F1
#
_entry.id   AF-A0A095UG20-F1
#
_cell.length_a   1.000
_cell.length_b   1.000
_cell.length_c   1.000
_cell.angle_alpha   90.00
_cell.angle_beta   90.00
_cell.angle_gamma   90.00
#
_symmetry.space_group_name_H-M   'P 1'
#
loop_
_entity.id
_entity.type
_entity.pdbx_description
1 polymer ?
#
loop_
_entity_poly.entity_id
_entity_poly.type
_entity_poly.pdbx_seq_one_letter_code
_entity_poly.pdbx_strand_id
1 'polypeptide(L)' 'MRATETAREKGVEVYDVDSGIGGHFTVSIIQDMENGVVVVRIWQGEFTVSGWKSYGIFDGKTFQIHRSKLFNHREIC' A
#
# COMPACT_ATOMS: atom_id res chain seq x y z
N MET A 1 0.31 -31.31 -13.60
CA MET A 1 0.28 -29.95 -14.18
C MET A 1 -1.03 -29.29 -13.75
N ARG A 2 -0.97 -28.18 -13.03
CA ARG A 2 -2.12 -27.28 -12.85
C ARG A 2 -1.63 -25.90 -13.27
N ALA A 3 -2.10 -25.45 -14.43
CA ALA A 3 -2.00 -24.06 -14.82
C ALA A 3 -2.89 -23.27 -13.85
N THR A 4 -2.30 -22.46 -12.99
CA THR A 4 -3.04 -21.39 -12.34
C THR A 4 -3.14 -20.26 -13.35
N GLU A 5 -4.33 -20.08 -13.89
CA GLU A 5 -4.73 -18.85 -14.59
C GLU A 5 -4.18 -17.66 -13.80
N THR A 6 -3.38 -16.84 -14.47
CA THR A 6 -2.99 -15.51 -13.99
C THR A 6 -4.28 -14.70 -13.95
N ALA A 7 -5.03 -14.80 -12.85
CA ALA A 7 -6.02 -13.79 -12.51
C ALA A 7 -5.30 -12.46 -12.71
N ARG A 8 -5.82 -11.59 -13.58
CA ARG A 8 -5.39 -10.18 -13.58
C ARG A 8 -5.38 -9.77 -12.13
N GLU A 9 -4.18 -9.52 -11.59
CA GLU A 9 -4.01 -9.23 -10.18
C GLU A 9 -4.95 -8.07 -9.88
N LYS A 10 -5.93 -8.27 -8.98
CA LYS A 10 -6.75 -7.16 -8.49
C LYS A 10 -5.77 -6.10 -8.01
N GLY A 11 -5.92 -4.87 -8.46
CA GLY A 11 -5.00 -3.81 -8.04
C GLY A 11 -5.02 -3.65 -6.53
N VAL A 12 -4.00 -2.99 -6.01
CA VAL A 12 -3.83 -2.82 -4.57
C VAL A 12 -4.60 -1.58 -4.14
N GLU A 13 -5.54 -1.75 -3.22
CA GLU A 13 -6.19 -0.63 -2.53
C GLU A 13 -5.16 0.13 -1.69
N VAL A 14 -5.02 1.41 -1.98
CA VAL A 14 -4.09 2.31 -1.31
C VAL A 14 -4.73 3.61 -0.88
N TYR A 15 -4.07 4.23 0.09
CA TYR A 15 -4.43 5.49 0.72
C TYR A 15 -3.18 6.35 0.80
N ASP A 16 -3.35 7.64 0.94
CA ASP A 16 -2.27 8.54 1.33
C ASP A 16 -2.31 8.79 2.84
N VAL A 17 -1.13 9.06 3.40
CA VAL A 17 -0.91 9.46 4.78
C VAL A 17 0.23 10.47 4.84
N ASP A 18 0.11 11.46 5.72
CA ASP A 18 1.18 12.44 5.95
C ASP A 18 2.49 11.75 6.39
N SER A 19 3.60 12.09 5.73
CA SER A 19 4.89 11.45 5.99
C SER A 19 5.63 12.03 7.20
N GLY A 20 5.19 13.17 7.73
CA GLY A 20 5.88 13.93 8.79
C GLY A 20 7.18 14.60 8.35
N ILE A 21 7.61 14.43 7.10
CA ILE A 21 8.88 14.95 6.56
C ILE A 21 8.68 15.81 5.30
N GLY A 22 7.44 16.25 5.06
CA GLY A 22 7.03 16.92 3.84
C GLY A 22 6.57 15.91 2.79
N GLY A 23 5.29 15.98 2.42
CA GLY A 23 4.66 15.07 1.46
C GLY A 23 3.87 13.94 2.11
N HIS A 24 3.55 12.92 1.31
CA HIS A 24 2.70 11.81 1.71
C HIS A 24 3.33 10.47 1.34
N PHE A 25 3.06 9.45 2.15
CA PHE A 25 3.27 8.07 1.75
C PHE A 25 1.99 7.52 1.14
N THR A 26 2.13 6.76 0.06
CA THR A 26 1.07 5.86 -0.41
C THR A 26 1.18 4.55 0.36
N VAL A 27 0.08 4.08 0.93
CA VAL A 27 0.05 2.92 1.83
C VAL A 27 -1.14 2.01 1.57
N SER A 28 -0.99 0.70 1.76
CA SER A 28 -2.12 -0.24 1.83
C SER A 28 -2.31 -0.71 3.26
N ILE A 29 -3.55 -0.97 3.66
CA ILE A 29 -3.84 -1.63 4.93
C ILE A 29 -3.52 -3.12 4.79
N ILE A 30 -2.69 -3.66 5.67
CA ILE A 30 -2.33 -5.09 5.68
C ILE A 30 -2.92 -5.84 6.88
N GLN A 31 -3.40 -5.12 7.90
CA GLN A 31 -4.05 -5.70 9.07
C GLN A 31 -4.93 -4.65 9.75
N ASP A 32 -6.20 -4.96 10.00
CA ASP A 32 -7.04 -4.20 10.92
C ASP A 32 -6.76 -4.63 12.37
N MET A 33 -6.71 -3.66 13.27
CA MET A 33 -6.58 -3.84 14.71
C MET A 33 -7.79 -3.27 15.43
N GLU A 34 -7.85 -3.46 16.75
CA GLU A 34 -8.92 -2.89 17.58
C GLU A 34 -8.86 -1.36 17.60
N ASN A 35 -10.00 -0.74 17.95
CA ASN A 35 -10.11 0.71 18.15
C ASN A 35 -9.73 1.57 16.94
N GLY A 36 -9.95 1.06 15.72
CA GLY A 36 -9.71 1.80 14.48
C GLY A 36 -8.23 1.97 14.13
N VAL A 37 -7.33 1.28 14.82
CA VAL A 37 -5.91 1.20 14.46
C VAL A 37 -5.74 0.18 13.32
N VAL A 38 -4.86 0.48 12.37
CA VAL A 38 -4.50 -0.40 11.26
C VAL A 38 -2.98 -0.47 11.12
N VAL A 39 -2.48 -1.61 10.68
CA VAL A 39 -1.10 -1.75 10.21
C VAL A 39 -1.11 -1.49 8.70
N VAL A 40 -0.22 -0.61 8.25
CA VAL A 40 -0.09 -0.25 6.85
C VAL A 40 1.28 -0.60 6.28
N ARG A 41 1.38 -0.85 4.98
CA ARG A 41 2.63 -1.03 4.20
C ARG A 41 2.81 0.15 3.26
N ILE A 42 3.99 0.76 3.24
CA ILE A 42 4.34 1.83 2.29
C ILE A 42 4.59 1.25 0.89
N TRP A 43 4.03 1.91 -0.11
CA TRP A 43 4.28 1.72 -1.54
C TRP A 43 5.07 2.93 -2.07
N GLN A 44 6.37 2.74 -2.29
CA GLN A 44 7.23 3.73 -2.91
C GLN A 44 7.90 3.14 -4.16
N GLY A 45 7.26 3.32 -5.29
CA GLY A 45 7.61 2.64 -6.53
C GLY A 45 6.54 2.87 -7.60
N GLU A 46 6.59 2.05 -8.65
CA GLU A 46 5.55 2.03 -9.68
C GLU A 46 5.21 0.59 -10.08
N PHE A 47 3.97 0.38 -10.51
CA PHE A 47 3.60 -0.86 -11.20
C PHE A 47 4.10 -0.82 -12.63
N THR A 48 4.81 -1.87 -13.03
CA THR A 48 5.33 -2.07 -14.39
C THR A 48 4.73 -3.34 -14.99
N VAL A 49 4.94 -3.55 -16.29
CA VAL A 49 4.57 -4.80 -16.97
C VAL A 49 5.20 -6.05 -16.34
N SER A 50 6.29 -5.89 -15.57
CA SER A 50 6.97 -6.98 -14.85
C SER A 50 6.57 -7.06 -13.38
N GLY A 51 5.57 -6.30 -12.96
CA GLY A 51 5.12 -6.18 -11.56
C GLY A 51 5.63 -4.92 -10.87
N TRP A 52 5.56 -4.91 -9.54
CA TRP A 52 5.96 -3.78 -8.71
C TRP A 52 7.47 -3.52 -8.77
N LYS A 53 7.86 -2.29 -9.09
CA LYS A 53 9.25 -1.84 -9.08
C LYS A 53 9.46 -0.81 -7.97
N SER A 54 10.23 -1.22 -6.95
CA SER A 54 10.54 -0.40 -5.78
C SER A 54 11.56 0.70 -6.08
N TYR A 55 11.35 1.91 -5.56
CA TYR A 55 12.18 3.10 -5.82
C TYR A 55 12.82 3.75 -4.62
N GLY A 56 12.45 3.37 -3.40
CA GLY A 56 13.04 4.04 -2.24
C GLY A 56 13.05 3.19 -0.99
N ILE A 57 13.82 3.70 -0.02
CA ILE A 57 14.11 3.02 1.24
C ILE A 57 12.89 2.84 2.15
N PHE A 58 11.77 3.48 1.83
CA PHE A 58 10.54 3.36 2.59
C PHE A 58 9.61 2.28 2.06
N ASP A 59 9.77 1.85 0.81
CA ASP A 59 8.93 0.79 0.24
C ASP A 59 8.98 -0.48 1.08
N GLY A 60 7.81 -1.06 1.35
CA GLY A 60 7.68 -2.26 2.17
C GLY A 60 7.78 -2.05 3.68
N LYS A 61 8.17 -0.86 4.17
CA LYS A 61 8.11 -0.57 5.60
C LYS A 61 6.67 -0.56 6.09
N THR A 62 6.48 -0.97 7.33
CA THR A 62 5.19 -1.01 7.98
C THR A 62 5.16 -0.18 9.25
N PHE A 63 3.99 0.36 9.57
CA PHE A 63 3.75 1.07 10.82
C PHE A 63 2.26 1.04 11.17
N GLN A 64 1.95 1.37 12.42
CA GLN A 64 0.58 1.47 12.91
C GLN A 64 0.07 2.91 12.80
N ILE A 65 -1.18 3.07 12.38
CA ILE A 65 -1.85 4.36 12.36
C ILE A 65 -3.35 4.19 12.57
N HIS A 66 -4.01 5.23 13.10
CA HIS A 66 -5.46 5.26 13.13
C HIS A 66 -6.02 5.43 11.71
N ARG A 67 -7.00 4.60 11.33
CA ARG A 67 -7.60 4.58 9.99
C ARG A 67 -8.13 5.95 9.54
N SER A 68 -8.60 6.77 10.48
CA SER A 68 -9.09 8.12 10.19
C SER A 68 -8.02 9.11 9.70
N LYS A 69 -6.73 8.75 9.75
CA LYS A 69 -5.62 9.55 9.21
C LYS A 69 -5.31 9.23 7.75
N LEU A 70 -5.90 8.17 7.22
CA LEU A 70 -5.76 7.77 5.82
C LEU A 70 -6.75 8.59 4.96
N PHE A 71 -6.30 9.04 3.79
CA PHE A 71 -7.12 9.81 2.84
C PHE A 71 -6.79 9.40 1.39
N ASN A 72 -7.45 9.98 0.38
CA ASN A 72 -7.22 9.69 -1.04
C ASN A 72 -7.23 8.19 -1.41
N HIS A 73 -8.31 7.48 -1.05
CA HIS A 73 -8.49 6.08 -1.41
C HIS A 73 -8.50 5.89 -2.94
N ARG A 74 -7.65 5.00 -3.44
CA ARG A 74 -7.54 4.63 -4.85
C ARG A 74 -6.97 3.23 -5.01
N GLU A 75 -6.96 2.73 -6.24
CA GLU A 75 -6.32 1.48 -6.61
C GLU A 75 -5.04 1.77 -7.41
N ILE A 76 -3.99 0.98 -7.20
CA ILE A 76 -2.77 0.98 -8.03
C ILE A 76 -2.59 -0.40 -8.68
N CYS A 77 -2.24 -0.42 -9.97
CA CYS A 77 -2.06 -1.62 -10.79
C CYS A 77 -1.09 -1.38 -11.94
#